data_AF-A0A416DTT3-F1
#
_entry.id   AF-A0A416DTT3-F1
#
_cell.length_a   1.000
_cell.length_b   1.000
_cell.length_c   1.000
_cell.angle_alpha   90.00
_cell.angle_beta   90.00
_cell.angle_gamma   90.00
#
_symmetry.space_group_name_H-M   'P 1'
#
loop_
_entity.id
_entity.type
_entity.pdbx_description
1 polymer ?
#
loop_
_entity_poly.entity_id
_entity_poly.type
_entity_poly.pdbx_seq_one_letter_code
_entity_poly.pdbx_strand_id
1 'polypeptide(L)' 'MIAQILNPKGCNPNDIQRTIHTENDITRIVSKYPNGFVLTVEQDVDGNFTIIPSGEVIDLGNGVFQIPD' A
#
# COMPACT_ATOMS: atom_id res chain seq x y z
N MET A 1 -4.47 9.02 -14.20
CA MET A 1 -3.14 8.39 -14.02
C MET A 1 -3.29 7.44 -12.85
N ILE A 2 -3.02 6.14 -13.02
CA ILE A 2 -3.10 5.17 -11.92
C ILE A 2 -1.74 5.21 -11.23
N ALA A 3 -1.70 5.57 -9.95
CA ALA A 3 -0.47 5.47 -9.17
C ALA A 3 -0.20 3.99 -8.86
N GLN A 4 0.98 3.49 -9.20
CA GLN A 4 1.42 2.14 -8.90
C GLN A 4 2.45 2.17 -7.76
N ILE A 5 2.24 1.38 -6.71
CA ILE A 5 3.24 1.23 -5.63
C ILE A 5 3.82 -0.18 -5.70
N LEU A 6 5.13 -0.25 -5.90
CA LEU A 6 5.91 -1.48 -5.92
C LEU A 6 6.38 -1.86 -4.50
N ASN A 7 6.48 -3.17 -4.26
CA ASN A 7 7.08 -3.71 -3.04
C ASN A 7 8.56 -3.30 -2.92
N PRO A 8 9.17 -3.40 -1.71
CA PRO A 8 10.61 -3.26 -1.55
C PRO A 8 11.37 -4.20 -2.50
N LYS A 9 12.59 -3.83 -2.92
CA LYS A 9 13.35 -4.66 -3.86
C LYS A 9 13.68 -6.00 -3.22
N GLY A 10 13.41 -7.07 -3.95
CA GLY A 10 13.65 -8.44 -3.46
C GLY A 10 12.67 -8.90 -2.38
N CYS A 11 11.64 -8.12 -2.04
CA CYS A 11 10.60 -8.54 -1.11
C CYS A 11 9.81 -9.71 -1.70
N ASN A 12 9.79 -10.84 -0.97
CA ASN A 12 8.93 -11.97 -1.31
C ASN A 12 7.49 -11.65 -0.90
N PRO A 13 6.50 -11.73 -1.81
CA PRO A 13 5.12 -11.42 -1.51
C PRO A 13 4.51 -12.24 -0.34
N ASN A 14 5.03 -13.44 -0.09
CA ASN A 14 4.57 -14.30 1.00
C ASN A 14 4.95 -13.77 2.39
N ASP A 15 5.93 -12.88 2.47
CA ASP A 15 6.37 -12.28 3.74
C ASP A 15 5.51 -11.05 4.11
N ILE A 16 4.64 -10.59 3.21
CA ILE A 16 3.77 -9.43 3.43
C ILE A 16 2.52 -9.89 4.19
N GLN A 17 2.37 -9.40 5.42
CA GLN A 17 1.16 -9.66 6.20
C GLN A 17 0.06 -8.69 5.78
N ARG A 18 -1.09 -9.22 5.35
CA ARG A 18 -2.24 -8.40 4.98
C ARG A 18 -3.42 -8.65 5.90
N THR A 19 -4.03 -7.57 6.36
CA THR A 19 -5.29 -7.60 7.10
C THR A 19 -6.30 -6.73 6.37
N ILE A 20 -7.51 -7.26 6.20
CA ILE A 20 -8.62 -6.54 5.56
C ILE A 20 -9.70 -6.34 6.61
N HIS A 21 -10.17 -5.11 6.74
CA HIS A 21 -11.26 -4.75 7.65
C HIS A 21 -12.20 -3.78 6.95
N THR A 22 -13.50 -4.02 7.05
CA THR A 22 -14.52 -3.13 6.50
C THR A 22 -15.34 -2.56 7.65
N GLU A 23 -15.41 -1.23 7.74
CA GLU A 23 -16.16 -0.51 8.75
C GLU A 23 -16.69 0.79 8.15
N ASN A 24 -17.94 1.17 8.46
CA ASN A 24 -18.58 2.41 8.01
C ASN A 24 -18.40 2.67 6.50
N ASP A 25 -18.70 1.66 5.68
CA ASP A 25 -18.63 1.74 4.21
C ASP A 25 -17.22 2.02 3.64
N ILE A 26 -16.17 1.81 4.46
CA ILE A 26 -14.77 1.89 4.05
C ILE A 26 -14.11 0.53 4.24
N THR A 27 -13.58 -0.04 3.16
CA THR A 27 -12.70 -1.21 3.21
C THR A 27 -11.26 -0.76 3.36
N ARG A 28 -10.65 -1.08 4.50
CA ARG A 28 -9.25 -0.84 4.81
C ARG A 28 -8.43 -2.12 4.64
N ILE A 29 -7.40 -2.05 3.79
CA ILE A 29 -6.40 -3.09 3.58
C ILE A 29 -5.08 -2.58 4.17
N VAL A 30 -4.59 -3.22 5.22
CA VAL A 30 -3.29 -2.90 5.83
C VAL A 30 -2.30 -3.98 5.44
N SER A 31 -1.22 -3.59 4.77
CA SER A 31 -0.10 -4.45 4.38
C SER A 31 1.14 -4.09 5.19
N LYS A 32 1.65 -5.03 5.99
CA LYS A 32 2.89 -4.89 6.76
C LYS A 32 4.01 -5.63 6.05
N TYR A 33 5.06 -4.91 5.71
CA TYR A 33 6.22 -5.43 5.01
C TYR A 33 7.31 -5.86 6.02
N PRO A 34 8.20 -6.80 5.64
CA PRO A 34 9.24 -7.32 6.54
C PRO A 34 10.21 -6.27 7.08
N ASN A 35 10.42 -5.19 6.32
CA ASN A 35 11.23 -4.05 6.72
C ASN A 35 10.54 -3.09 7.71
N GLY A 36 9.32 -3.43 8.15
CA GLY A 36 8.52 -2.63 9.07
C GLY A 36 7.68 -1.55 8.40
N PHE A 37 7.79 -1.36 7.08
CA PHE A 37 6.94 -0.43 6.36
C PHE A 37 5.48 -0.90 6.38
N VAL A 38 4.53 0.03 6.49
CA VAL A 38 3.10 -0.26 6.46
C VAL A 38 2.45 0.53 5.35
N LEU A 39 1.74 -0.17 4.46
CA LEU A 39 0.91 0.44 3.43
C LEU A 39 -0.56 0.20 3.78
N THR A 40 -1.30 1.27 4.00
CA THR A 40 -2.75 1.21 4.18
C THR A 40 -3.43 1.68 2.90
N VAL A 41 -4.36 0.89 2.39
CA VAL A 41 -5.24 1.26 1.27
C VAL A 41 -6.66 1.28 1.80
N GLU A 42 -7.33 2.40 1.64
CA GLU A 42 -8.75 2.56 1.96
C GLU A 42 -9.52 2.67 0.66
N GLN A 43 -10.62 1.94 0.56
CA GLN A 43 -11.56 2.02 -0.55
C GLN A 43 -12.93 2.35 0.01
N ASP A 44 -13.55 3.43 -0.47
CA ASP A 44 -14.94 3.75 -0.15
C ASP A 44 -15.93 3.00 -1.06
N VAL A 45 -17.23 3.09 -0.73
CA VAL A 45 -18.32 2.47 -1.53
C VAL A 45 -18.43 3.00 -2.96
N ASP A 46 -17.95 4.21 -3.22
CA ASP A 46 -17.93 4.81 -4.56
C ASP A 46 -16.73 4.33 -5.39
N GLY A 47 -15.85 3.54 -4.78
CA GLY A 47 -14.66 2.98 -5.40
C GLY A 47 -13.49 3.96 -5.45
N ASN A 48 -13.51 5.05 -4.68
CA ASN A 48 -12.35 5.91 -4.52
C ASN A 48 -11.33 5.22 -3.61
N PHE A 49 -10.07 5.27 -4.03
CA PHE A 49 -8.95 4.70 -3.28
C PHE A 49 -8.13 5.80 -2.64
N THR A 50 -7.88 5.67 -1.34
CA THR A 50 -6.88 6.47 -0.62
C THR A 50 -5.72 5.57 -0.24
N ILE A 51 -4.51 5.96 -0.61
CA ILE A 51 -3.29 5.21 -0.28
C ILE A 51 -2.51 6.00 0.77
N ILE A 52 -2.24 5.35 1.91
CA ILE A 52 -1.61 5.94 3.08
C ILE A 52 -0.36 5.13 3.43
N PRO A 53 0.82 5.55 2.95
CA PRO A 53 2.08 4.94 3.35
C PRO A 53 2.49 5.39 4.76
N SER A 54 3.16 4.52 5.51
CA SER A 54 3.68 4.86 6.85
C SER A 54 4.91 5.78 6.82
N GLY A 55 5.50 6.00 5.65
CA GLY A 55 6.67 6.83 5.44
C GLY A 55 6.82 7.23 3.98
N GLU A 56 7.92 7.88 3.65
CA GLU A 56 8.19 8.29 2.27
C GLU A 56 8.37 7.08 1.35
N VAL A 57 7.75 7.16 0.17
CA VAL A 57 7.95 6.24 -0.93
C VAL A 57 8.94 6.83 -1.93
N ILE A 58 9.67 5.98 -2.61
CA ILE A 58 10.61 6.38 -3.65
C ILE A 58 9.82 6.63 -4.93
N ASP A 59 9.81 7.87 -5.43
CA ASP A 59 9.25 8.19 -6.74
C ASP A 59 10.20 7.71 -7.86
N LEU A 60 9.71 6.80 -8.71
CA LEU A 60 10.42 6.27 -9.86
C LEU A 60 10.02 7.00 -11.17
N GLY A 61 9.12 7.98 -11.08
CA GLY A 61 8.55 8.72 -12.20
C GLY A 61 7.33 8.03 -12.81
N ASN A 62 6.61 8.77 -13.67
CA ASN A 62 5.44 8.28 -14.41
C ASN A 62 4.30 7.72 -13.54
N GLY A 63 4.19 8.18 -12.28
CA GLY A 63 3.19 7.68 -11.34
C GLY A 63 3.53 6.30 -10.75
N VAL A 64 4.78 5.87 -10.86
CA VAL A 64 5.29 4.64 -10.22
C VAL A 64 6.10 5.03 -8.99
N PHE A 65 5.75 4.42 -7.86
CA PHE A 65 6.42 4.58 -6.59
C PHE A 65 6.92 3.23 -6.08
N GLN A 66 7.91 3.23 -5.21
CA GLN A 66 8.45 2.04 -4.58
C GLN A 66 8.55 2.22 -3.07
N ILE A 67 8.18 1.19 -2.33
CA ILE A 67 8.47 1.13 -0.89
C ILE A 67 10.00 1.01 -0.71
N PRO A 68 10.61 1.78 0.23
CA PRO A 68 12.03 1.67 0.52
C PRO A 68 12.40 0.27 1.01
N ASP A 69 13.69 -0.08 0.95
CA ASP A 69 14.23 -1.35 1.42
C ASP A 69 14.28 -1.42 2.96
#